data_AF-A0A2E0SQ47-F1
#
_entry.id   AF-A0A2E0SQ47-F1
#
_cell.length_a   1.000
_cell.length_b   1.000
_cell.length_c   1.000
_cell.angle_alpha   90.00
_cell.angle_beta   90.00
_cell.angle_gamma   90.00
#
_symmetry.space_group_name_H-M   'P 1'
#
loop_
_entity.id
_entity.type
_entity.pdbx_description
1 polymer ?
#
loop_
_entity_poly.entity_id
_entity_poly.type
_entity_poly.pdbx_seq_one_letter_code
_entity_poly.pdbx_strand_id
1 'polypeptide(L)'
;MRLISITPNFEESMQIDEETIEWEECFNITAEPEGDETLTYFDVLTWVPTWRPGSPHPRFITARVSGVEVDRVDDADLWEAVVRYRIGGSVEEDDPTLEPAEIEWTTNEIMMPILRDQEGRPLLNTAGDILEYYEPVSYWVLSVKKKVAAVPRWVRDYDNAINDGAITIDGQRFGKHELQLKKLKIGGYQESSTGVLYREMSFELHQNPNTWITQIWNRGLFELVRTRVPATSVGLENPVPDAPVPTVEVIKRVRIVDDEGNPITTPTFLDRNGQRPRIYEERDGQQIEVGVKTELDPTDFVSLEFETKKVRPFNRLPLT
;
A
#
# COMPACT_ATOMS: atom_id res chain seq x y z
N MET A 1 6.50 -2.16 36.95
CA MET A 1 7.75 -2.12 37.76
C MET A 1 8.47 -0.79 37.71
N ARG A 2 9.19 -0.41 38.78
CA ARG A 2 10.01 0.80 38.85
C ARG A 2 11.46 0.48 39.23
N LEU A 3 12.43 0.90 38.42
CA LEU A 3 13.86 0.77 38.74
C LEU A 3 14.21 1.61 39.99
N ILE A 4 14.89 0.99 40.96
CA ILE A 4 15.46 1.66 42.14
C ILE A 4 16.93 1.99 41.90
N SER A 5 17.74 0.98 41.57
CA SER A 5 19.18 1.13 41.40
C SER A 5 19.80 0.04 40.55
N ILE A 6 20.95 0.37 39.97
CA ILE A 6 21.83 -0.57 39.26
C ILE A 6 23.23 -0.37 39.83
N THR A 7 23.83 -1.46 40.29
CA THR A 7 25.18 -1.44 40.86
C THR A 7 26.03 -2.52 40.21
N PRO A 8 27.25 -2.20 39.72
CA PRO A 8 28.15 -3.21 39.19
C PRO A 8 28.51 -4.22 40.28
N ASN A 9 28.41 -5.50 39.96
CA ASN A 9 28.96 -6.59 40.74
C ASN A 9 30.39 -6.80 40.20
N PHE A 10 31.43 -6.67 41.02
CA PHE A 10 32.84 -6.62 40.56
C PHE A 10 33.40 -7.98 40.09
N GLU A 11 32.58 -8.80 39.44
CA GLU A 11 33.02 -9.98 38.72
C GLU A 11 33.08 -9.64 37.23
N GLU A 12 34.30 -9.33 36.77
CA GLU A 12 34.61 -9.22 35.35
C GLU A 12 35.22 -10.56 34.91
N SER A 13 34.59 -11.23 33.95
CA SER A 13 35.12 -12.44 33.33
C SER A 13 35.52 -12.12 31.89
N MET A 14 36.70 -12.58 31.46
CA MET A 14 37.19 -12.37 30.09
C MET A 14 37.54 -13.71 29.47
N GLN A 15 36.87 -14.04 28.37
CA GLN A 15 37.15 -15.23 27.58
C GLN A 15 37.75 -14.79 26.24
N ILE A 16 38.94 -15.31 25.93
CA ILE A 16 39.67 -15.00 24.69
C ILE A 16 39.66 -16.26 23.83
N ASP A 17 39.09 -16.17 22.63
CA ASP A 17 39.30 -17.15 21.56
C ASP A 17 40.23 -16.58 20.47
N GLU A 18 40.61 -17.38 19.46
CA GLU A 18 41.56 -16.98 18.41
C GLU A 18 41.06 -15.85 17.49
N GLU A 19 39.75 -15.57 17.46
CA GLU A 19 39.09 -14.61 16.56
C GLU A 19 38.23 -13.55 17.28
N THR A 20 37.91 -13.77 18.57
CA THR A 20 36.92 -13.00 19.33
C THR A 20 37.38 -12.81 20.78
N ILE A 21 37.21 -11.59 21.30
CA ILE A 21 37.33 -11.31 22.74
C ILE A 21 35.93 -11.08 23.27
N GLU A 22 35.48 -11.96 24.17
CA GLU A 22 34.23 -11.82 24.91
C GLU A 22 34.51 -11.42 26.36
N TRP A 23 33.72 -10.47 26.85
CA TRP A 23 33.86 -9.91 28.18
C TRP A 23 32.48 -9.79 28.81
N GLU A 24 32.35 -10.24 30.06
CA GLU A 24 31.10 -10.20 30.80
C GLU A 24 31.23 -9.22 31.97
N GLU A 25 30.23 -8.35 32.12
CA GLU A 25 30.03 -7.54 33.33
C GLU A 25 28.72 -7.93 34.00
N CYS A 26 28.80 -8.26 35.28
CA CYS A 26 27.63 -8.55 36.11
C CYS A 26 27.13 -7.29 36.81
N PHE A 27 25.81 -7.11 36.86
CA PHE A 27 25.16 -5.99 37.52
C PHE A 27 24.02 -6.48 38.42
N ASN A 28 23.96 -5.93 39.62
CA ASN A 28 22.82 -6.08 40.49
C ASN A 28 21.79 -5.00 40.16
N ILE A 29 20.58 -5.41 39.79
CA ILE A 29 19.42 -4.55 39.56
C ILE A 29 18.47 -4.70 40.73
N THR A 30 18.10 -3.57 41.32
CA THR A 30 17.03 -3.50 42.33
C THR A 30 15.86 -2.74 41.74
N ALA A 31 14.67 -3.34 41.77
CA ALA A 31 13.44 -2.76 41.25
C ALA A 31 12.27 -3.01 42.21
N GLU A 32 11.33 -2.08 42.28
CA GLU A 32 10.07 -2.28 43.00
C GLU A 32 9.10 -3.07 42.10
N PRO A 33 8.68 -4.28 42.50
CA PRO A 33 7.67 -5.03 41.77
C PRO A 33 6.30 -4.33 41.88
N GLU A 34 5.58 -4.21 40.77
CA GLU A 34 4.16 -3.83 40.78
C GLU A 34 3.32 -5.12 40.67
N GLY A 35 3.11 -5.81 41.80
CA GLY A 35 2.39 -7.09 41.83
C GLY A 35 3.30 -8.32 41.57
N ASP A 36 2.75 -9.36 40.92
CA ASP A 36 3.44 -10.64 40.62
C ASP A 36 4.24 -10.60 39.29
N GLU A 37 4.57 -9.41 38.80
CA GLU A 37 5.28 -9.25 37.53
C GLU A 37 6.71 -9.81 37.62
N THR A 38 7.15 -10.54 36.60
CA THR A 38 8.56 -10.93 36.41
C THR A 38 9.26 -9.87 35.58
N LEU A 39 10.42 -9.40 36.02
CA LEU A 39 11.24 -8.47 35.25
C LEU A 39 11.64 -9.13 33.93
N THR A 40 11.33 -8.50 32.80
CA THR A 40 11.70 -9.02 31.48
C THR A 40 12.96 -8.32 30.96
N TYR A 41 13.64 -8.98 30.01
CA TYR A 41 14.70 -8.37 29.21
C TYR A 41 14.30 -6.99 28.62
N PHE A 42 13.05 -6.85 28.18
CA PHE A 42 12.54 -5.58 27.62
C PHE A 42 12.41 -4.46 28.66
N ASP A 43 12.07 -4.80 29.91
CA ASP A 43 11.98 -3.82 30.99
C ASP A 43 13.37 -3.25 31.31
N VAL A 44 14.37 -4.12 31.39
CA VAL A 44 15.77 -3.74 31.63
C VAL A 44 16.32 -2.86 30.51
N LEU A 45 16.09 -3.20 29.24
CA LEU A 45 16.53 -2.38 28.10
C LEU A 45 15.79 -1.04 27.97
N THR A 46 14.62 -0.91 28.60
CA THR A 46 13.91 0.36 28.69
C THR A 46 14.58 1.28 29.72
N TRP A 47 15.09 0.72 30.81
CA TRP A 47 15.77 1.49 31.86
C TRP A 47 17.24 1.78 31.54
N VAL A 48 17.92 0.87 30.84
CA VAL A 48 19.33 1.00 30.48
C VAL A 48 19.52 0.91 28.96
N PRO A 49 19.23 1.98 28.21
CA PRO A 49 19.35 1.96 26.75
C PRO A 49 20.76 1.64 26.25
N THR A 50 21.79 1.89 27.07
CA THR A 50 23.21 1.59 26.77
C THR A 50 23.55 0.11 26.84
N TRP A 51 22.64 -0.74 27.31
CA TRP A 51 22.79 -2.20 27.27
C TRP A 51 22.06 -2.83 26.09
N ARG A 52 21.54 -2.03 25.15
CA ARG A 52 20.98 -2.59 23.91
C ARG A 52 22.11 -3.24 23.11
N PRO A 53 21.86 -4.40 22.48
CA PRO A 53 22.81 -4.99 21.54
C PRO A 53 23.34 -3.95 20.55
N GLY A 54 24.65 -3.98 20.30
CA GLY A 54 25.34 -2.98 19.46
C GLY A 54 25.63 -1.63 20.14
N SER A 55 25.24 -1.42 21.40
CA SER A 55 25.65 -0.21 22.15
C SER A 55 27.14 -0.27 22.48
N PRO A 56 27.86 0.87 22.44
CA PRO A 56 29.28 0.91 22.78
C PRO A 56 29.49 0.61 24.26
N HIS A 57 30.53 -0.17 24.58
CA HIS A 57 30.94 -0.38 25.96
C HIS A 57 31.41 0.94 26.61
N PRO A 58 31.00 1.28 27.85
CA PRO A 58 31.36 2.55 28.50
C PRO A 58 32.85 2.86 28.61
N ARG A 59 33.73 1.85 28.68
CA ARG A 59 35.19 2.05 28.79
C ARG A 59 35.97 1.66 27.54
N PHE A 60 35.46 0.72 26.74
CA PHE A 60 36.15 0.13 25.59
C PHE A 60 35.39 0.49 24.32
N ILE A 61 35.76 1.61 23.68
CA ILE A 61 35.03 2.16 22.53
C ILE A 61 34.94 1.21 21.32
N THR A 62 35.78 0.19 21.26
CA THR A 62 35.79 -0.85 20.22
C THR A 62 34.92 -2.06 20.57
N ALA A 63 34.46 -2.19 21.82
CA ALA A 63 33.57 -3.25 22.25
C ALA A 63 32.10 -2.86 22.08
N ARG A 64 31.25 -3.83 21.78
CA ARG A 64 29.80 -3.66 21.62
C ARG A 64 29.07 -4.66 22.50
N VAL A 65 27.92 -4.28 23.04
CA VAL A 65 27.06 -5.22 23.76
C VAL A 65 26.62 -6.31 22.78
N SER A 66 26.91 -7.57 23.08
CA SER A 66 26.51 -8.75 22.30
C SER A 66 25.30 -9.45 22.90
N GLY A 67 25.05 -9.32 24.20
CA GLY A 67 23.88 -9.91 24.85
C GLY A 67 23.65 -9.37 26.26
N VAL A 68 22.42 -9.50 26.75
CA VAL A 68 22.07 -9.24 28.15
C VAL A 68 21.19 -10.37 28.63
N GLU A 69 21.63 -11.07 29.67
CA GLU A 69 20.82 -12.05 30.39
C GLU A 69 20.41 -11.44 31.72
N VAL A 70 19.19 -11.73 32.16
CA VAL A 70 18.64 -11.18 33.40
C VAL A 70 17.95 -12.31 34.14
N ASP A 71 18.49 -12.65 35.30
CA ASP A 71 17.97 -13.70 36.16
C ASP A 71 17.52 -13.12 37.50
N ARG A 72 16.42 -13.62 38.02
CA ARG A 72 15.97 -13.25 39.38
C ARG A 72 16.83 -14.00 40.39
N VAL A 73 17.36 -13.29 41.36
CA VAL A 73 18.05 -13.91 42.50
C VAL A 73 17.00 -14.41 43.48
N ASP A 74 17.09 -15.69 43.87
CA ASP A 74 16.12 -16.33 44.76
C ASP A 74 15.90 -15.52 46.06
N ASP A 75 14.63 -15.42 46.47
CA ASP A 75 14.15 -14.80 47.72
C ASP A 75 14.44 -13.29 47.93
N ALA A 76 14.73 -12.53 46.87
CA ALA A 76 14.88 -11.07 46.96
C ALA A 76 14.20 -10.29 45.81
N ASP A 77 13.94 -8.99 46.04
CA ASP A 77 13.65 -7.99 44.99
C ASP A 77 14.95 -7.59 44.27
N LEU A 78 15.74 -8.60 43.91
CA LEU A 78 17.06 -8.48 43.34
C LEU A 78 17.12 -9.32 42.06
N TRP A 79 17.62 -8.70 41.00
CA TRP A 79 17.90 -9.34 39.74
C TRP A 79 19.38 -9.19 39.42
N GLU A 80 19.98 -10.23 38.88
CA GLU A 80 21.32 -10.19 38.33
C GLU A 80 21.20 -10.04 36.82
N ALA A 81 21.91 -9.06 36.26
CA ALA A 81 22.03 -8.88 34.83
C ALA A 81 23.48 -9.12 34.40
N VAL A 82 23.67 -10.04 33.45
CA VAL A 82 24.96 -10.33 32.84
C VAL A 82 24.97 -9.66 31.47
N VAL A 83 25.81 -8.64 31.30
CA VAL A 83 25.99 -7.96 30.02
C VAL A 83 27.25 -8.51 29.35
N ARG A 84 27.07 -9.10 28.18
CA ARG A 84 28.17 -9.61 27.36
C ARG A 84 28.59 -8.54 26.36
N TYR A 85 29.89 -8.39 26.18
CA TYR A 85 30.50 -7.48 25.23
C TYR A 85 31.46 -8.24 24.32
N ARG A 86 31.52 -7.83 23.05
CA ARG A 86 32.40 -8.41 22.04
C ARG A 86 33.27 -7.34 21.38
N ILE A 87 34.54 -7.67 21.12
CA ILE A 87 35.47 -6.87 20.31
C ILE A 87 35.84 -7.68 19.06
N GLY A 88 35.50 -7.17 17.87
CA GLY A 88 35.70 -7.84 16.58
C GLY A 88 34.38 -8.39 16.01
N GLY A 89 34.14 -8.12 14.71
CA GLY A 89 32.87 -8.34 14.02
C GLY A 89 32.34 -7.04 13.40
N SER A 90 31.81 -7.09 12.18
CA SER A 90 31.14 -5.93 11.59
C SER A 90 29.75 -5.76 12.23
N VAL A 91 29.30 -4.54 12.51
CA VAL A 91 27.99 -4.29 13.17
C VAL A 91 26.81 -4.84 12.34
N GLU A 92 27.01 -5.09 11.05
CA GLU A 92 26.05 -5.75 10.15
C GLU A 92 25.93 -7.27 10.39
N GLU A 93 26.91 -7.92 11.03
CA GLU A 93 26.86 -9.35 11.37
C GLU A 93 26.04 -9.63 12.65
N ASP A 94 25.79 -8.64 13.51
CA ASP A 94 25.26 -8.89 14.85
C ASP A 94 23.72 -8.73 14.98
N ASP A 95 23.06 -7.86 14.20
CA ASP A 95 21.59 -7.71 14.21
C ASP A 95 21.01 -7.96 12.79
N PRO A 96 20.38 -9.14 12.56
CA PRO A 96 19.84 -9.49 11.25
C PRO A 96 18.74 -8.54 10.77
N THR A 97 18.11 -7.78 11.67
CA THR A 97 17.03 -6.83 11.30
C THR A 97 17.55 -5.55 10.66
N LEU A 98 18.86 -5.29 10.81
CA LEU A 98 19.56 -4.18 10.17
C LEU A 98 19.98 -4.50 8.74
N GLU A 99 20.09 -5.79 8.39
CA GLU A 99 20.39 -6.22 7.01
C GLU A 99 19.38 -5.61 6.03
N PRO A 100 19.83 -5.12 4.86
CA PRO A 100 18.95 -4.52 3.87
C PRO A 100 17.91 -5.52 3.35
N ALA A 101 16.83 -5.00 2.77
CA ALA A 101 15.85 -5.87 2.13
C ALA A 101 16.46 -6.61 0.93
N GLU A 102 16.22 -7.92 0.83
CA GLU A 102 16.51 -8.68 -0.39
C GLU A 102 15.35 -8.50 -1.37
N ILE A 103 15.64 -8.00 -2.57
CA ILE A 103 14.63 -7.75 -3.61
C ILE A 103 15.00 -8.55 -4.85
N GLU A 104 14.15 -9.51 -5.21
CA GLU A 104 14.27 -10.30 -6.44
C GLU A 104 13.27 -9.81 -7.48
N TRP A 105 13.73 -9.62 -8.71
CA TRP A 105 12.92 -9.14 -9.82
C TRP A 105 12.57 -10.29 -10.75
N THR A 106 11.28 -10.47 -10.99
CA THR A 106 10.76 -11.46 -11.93
C THR A 106 9.73 -10.84 -12.86
N THR A 107 9.44 -11.50 -13.97
CA THR A 107 8.36 -11.12 -14.90
C THR A 107 7.25 -12.15 -14.82
N ASN A 108 6.01 -11.69 -14.82
CA ASN A 108 4.83 -12.52 -15.02
C ASN A 108 4.01 -11.99 -16.19
N GLU A 109 3.08 -12.79 -16.69
CA GLU A 109 2.14 -12.39 -17.74
C GLU A 109 0.72 -12.31 -17.15
N ILE A 110 -0.02 -11.28 -17.55
CA ILE A 110 -1.47 -11.18 -17.34
C ILE A 110 -2.16 -10.96 -18.69
N MET A 111 -3.34 -11.56 -18.86
CA MET A 111 -4.20 -11.23 -20.00
C MET A 111 -4.88 -9.89 -19.73
N MET A 112 -4.59 -8.89 -20.54
CA MET A 112 -5.26 -7.58 -20.47
C MET A 112 -6.17 -7.38 -21.68
N PRO A 113 -7.36 -6.77 -21.51
CA PRO A 113 -8.20 -6.40 -22.64
C PRO A 113 -7.53 -5.26 -23.41
N ILE A 114 -7.25 -5.50 -24.69
CA ILE A 114 -6.93 -4.45 -25.65
C ILE A 114 -8.21 -4.08 -26.38
N LEU A 115 -8.41 -2.77 -26.50
CA LEU A 115 -9.54 -2.22 -27.25
C LEU A 115 -9.11 -1.28 -28.35
N ARG A 116 -7.81 -0.99 -28.45
CA ARG A 116 -7.24 -0.13 -29.47
C ARG A 116 -6.00 -0.76 -30.06
N ASP A 117 -5.79 -0.57 -31.35
CA ASP A 117 -4.52 -0.89 -31.99
C ASP A 117 -3.42 0.12 -31.60
N GLN A 118 -2.22 -0.09 -32.15
CA GLN A 118 -1.05 0.76 -31.87
C GLN A 118 -1.22 2.18 -32.40
N GLU A 119 -2.09 2.40 -33.40
CA GLU A 119 -2.46 3.72 -33.90
C GLU A 119 -3.56 4.39 -33.06
N GLY A 120 -4.03 3.73 -31.98
CA GLY A 120 -5.07 4.22 -31.09
C GLY A 120 -6.48 4.08 -31.63
N ARG A 121 -6.66 3.37 -32.76
CA ARG A 121 -7.98 3.09 -33.36
C ARG A 121 -8.63 1.94 -32.63
N PRO A 122 -9.96 1.98 -32.39
CA PRO A 122 -10.66 0.91 -31.71
C PRO A 122 -10.60 -0.37 -32.53
N LEU A 123 -10.52 -1.51 -31.86
CA LEU A 123 -10.63 -2.80 -32.51
C LEU A 123 -12.10 -3.04 -32.85
N LEU A 124 -12.44 -2.97 -34.13
CA LEU A 124 -13.81 -3.13 -34.64
C LEU A 124 -13.90 -4.35 -35.57
N ASN A 125 -15.06 -5.01 -35.61
CA ASN A 125 -15.38 -5.99 -36.64
C ASN A 125 -15.77 -5.28 -37.95
N THR A 126 -16.02 -6.04 -39.02
CA THR A 126 -16.39 -5.46 -40.33
C THR A 126 -17.75 -4.74 -40.35
N ALA A 127 -18.58 -4.95 -39.33
CA ALA A 127 -19.87 -4.26 -39.15
C ALA A 127 -19.75 -3.02 -38.24
N GLY A 128 -18.56 -2.72 -37.70
CA GLY A 128 -18.33 -1.59 -36.80
C GLY A 128 -18.53 -1.89 -35.31
N ASP A 129 -18.83 -3.13 -34.93
CA ASP A 129 -18.94 -3.51 -33.51
C ASP A 129 -17.57 -3.64 -32.87
N ILE A 130 -17.45 -3.27 -31.59
CA ILE A 130 -16.21 -3.39 -30.84
C ILE A 130 -15.87 -4.86 -30.58
N LEU A 131 -14.60 -5.19 -30.81
CA LEU A 131 -14.00 -6.46 -30.45
C LEU A 131 -13.21 -6.32 -29.14
N GLU A 132 -13.56 -7.12 -28.15
CA GLU A 132 -12.74 -7.30 -26.95
C GLU A 132 -11.68 -8.37 -27.24
N TYR A 133 -10.44 -7.93 -27.47
CA TYR A 133 -9.29 -8.83 -27.61
C TYR A 133 -8.49 -8.84 -26.32
N TYR A 134 -7.91 -9.97 -25.94
CA TYR A 134 -7.04 -10.07 -24.77
C TYR A 134 -5.65 -10.47 -25.23
N GLU A 135 -4.63 -9.72 -24.80
CA GLU A 135 -3.22 -10.09 -25.02
C GLU A 135 -2.50 -10.36 -23.70
N PRO A 136 -1.51 -11.26 -23.71
CA PRO A 136 -0.58 -11.39 -22.60
C PRO A 136 0.32 -10.16 -22.54
N VAL A 137 0.26 -9.44 -21.43
CA VAL A 137 1.19 -8.35 -21.13
C VAL A 137 2.10 -8.78 -20.00
N SER A 138 3.40 -8.73 -20.28
CA SER A 138 4.44 -8.94 -19.27
C SER A 138 4.48 -7.77 -18.29
N TYR A 139 4.57 -8.06 -17.01
CA TYR A 139 4.69 -7.09 -15.94
C TYR A 139 5.69 -7.57 -14.88
N TRP A 140 6.27 -6.63 -14.14
CA TRP A 140 7.24 -6.96 -13.10
C TRP A 140 6.58 -7.41 -11.80
N VAL A 141 7.19 -8.41 -11.17
CA VAL A 141 6.90 -8.82 -9.80
C VAL A 141 8.18 -8.77 -9.00
N LEU A 142 8.19 -7.91 -7.98
CA LEU A 142 9.30 -7.75 -7.06
C LEU A 142 8.99 -8.56 -5.80
N SER A 143 9.79 -9.59 -5.55
CA SER A 143 9.71 -10.40 -4.33
C SER A 143 10.65 -9.81 -3.29
N VAL A 144 10.08 -9.26 -2.22
CA VAL A 144 10.83 -8.62 -1.14
C VAL A 144 10.91 -9.56 0.04
N LYS A 145 12.10 -9.73 0.61
CA LYS A 145 12.33 -10.39 1.90
C LYS A 145 13.05 -9.44 2.85
N LYS A 146 12.61 -9.40 4.10
CA LYS A 146 13.24 -8.61 5.16
C LYS A 146 13.13 -9.34 6.49
N LYS A 147 14.21 -9.33 7.26
CA LYS A 147 14.19 -9.79 8.66
C LYS A 147 13.64 -8.67 9.55
N VAL A 148 12.68 -8.98 10.40
CA VAL A 148 12.00 -8.02 11.28
C VAL A 148 11.92 -8.53 12.72
N ALA A 149 12.08 -7.65 13.70
CA ALA A 149 12.06 -8.02 15.12
C ALA A 149 10.66 -8.49 15.60
N ALA A 150 9.58 -8.02 14.97
CA ALA A 150 8.21 -8.38 15.32
C ALA A 150 7.28 -8.15 14.11
N VAL A 151 6.05 -8.66 14.17
CA VAL A 151 5.01 -8.37 13.17
C VAL A 151 4.75 -6.86 13.13
N PRO A 152 5.06 -6.16 12.02
CA PRO A 152 4.84 -4.72 11.96
C PRO A 152 3.35 -4.36 12.03
N ARG A 153 2.99 -3.33 12.81
CA ARG A 153 1.58 -2.91 12.99
C ARG A 153 0.88 -2.57 11.67
N TRP A 154 1.62 -2.07 10.67
CA TRP A 154 1.08 -1.67 9.38
C TRP A 154 0.61 -2.84 8.51
N VAL A 155 1.08 -4.07 8.77
CA VAL A 155 0.80 -5.26 7.92
C VAL A 155 -0.69 -5.44 7.63
N ARG A 156 -1.54 -5.28 8.65
CA ARG A 156 -2.99 -5.45 8.52
C ARG A 156 -3.64 -4.43 7.57
N ASP A 157 -3.06 -3.24 7.44
CA ASP A 157 -3.63 -2.15 6.65
C ASP A 157 -3.20 -2.16 5.18
N TYR A 158 -2.20 -2.99 4.85
CA TYR A 158 -1.56 -3.04 3.54
C TYR A 158 -1.95 -4.27 2.72
N ASP A 159 -2.78 -5.16 3.28
CA ASP A 159 -3.30 -6.30 2.53
C ASP A 159 -4.03 -5.83 1.25
N ASN A 160 -3.55 -6.33 0.12
CA ASN A 160 -4.03 -6.02 -1.23
C ASN A 160 -4.00 -4.53 -1.61
N ALA A 161 -3.22 -3.71 -0.90
CA ALA A 161 -3.15 -2.27 -1.09
C ALA A 161 -2.34 -1.86 -2.34
N ILE A 162 -2.58 -0.65 -2.82
CA ILE A 162 -1.86 -0.01 -3.93
C ILE A 162 -1.15 1.25 -3.45
N ASN A 163 -0.07 1.62 -4.14
CA ASN A 163 0.75 2.78 -3.75
C ASN A 163 0.04 4.11 -3.99
N ASP A 164 0.03 4.99 -2.99
CA ASP A 164 -0.62 6.31 -3.02
C ASP A 164 0.13 7.41 -3.77
N GLY A 165 1.38 7.15 -4.12
CA GLY A 165 2.29 8.09 -4.77
C GLY A 165 3.44 7.35 -5.44
N ALA A 166 4.24 8.09 -6.21
CA ALA A 166 5.39 7.52 -6.89
C ALA A 166 6.45 7.00 -5.90
N ILE A 167 7.07 5.87 -6.22
CA ILE A 167 8.13 5.25 -5.42
C ILE A 167 9.27 4.78 -6.31
N THR A 168 10.50 4.82 -5.80
CA THR A 168 11.68 4.30 -6.49
C THR A 168 12.22 3.09 -5.75
N ILE A 169 12.44 1.98 -6.47
CA ILE A 169 13.00 0.74 -5.94
C ILE A 169 14.15 0.34 -6.88
N ASP A 170 15.35 0.14 -6.35
CA ASP A 170 16.58 -0.16 -7.12
C ASP A 170 16.83 0.79 -8.31
N GLY A 171 16.52 2.09 -8.11
CA GLY A 171 16.65 3.12 -9.15
C GLY A 171 15.52 3.18 -10.17
N GLN A 172 14.63 2.17 -10.19
CA GLN A 172 13.45 2.15 -11.05
C GLN A 172 12.29 2.89 -10.39
N ARG A 173 11.73 3.87 -11.11
CA ARG A 173 10.58 4.64 -10.65
C ARG A 173 9.26 3.97 -11.06
N PHE A 174 8.34 3.91 -10.12
CA PHE A 174 6.95 3.50 -10.31
C PHE A 174 6.03 4.67 -10.00
N GLY A 175 5.07 4.93 -10.89
CA GLY A 175 4.03 5.93 -10.73
C GLY A 175 3.01 5.57 -9.66
N LYS A 176 2.14 6.53 -9.32
CA LYS A 176 1.03 6.32 -8.39
C LYS A 176 0.10 5.23 -8.91
N HIS A 177 -0.35 4.34 -8.03
CA HIS A 177 -1.23 3.20 -8.33
C HIS A 177 -0.66 2.11 -9.27
N GLU A 178 0.62 2.13 -9.60
CA GLU A 178 1.25 1.11 -10.46
C GLU A 178 1.66 -0.16 -9.69
N LEU A 179 1.86 -0.09 -8.38
CA LEU A 179 2.26 -1.23 -7.56
C LEU A 179 1.13 -1.70 -6.66
N GLN A 180 0.95 -3.01 -6.59
CA GLN A 180 0.04 -3.66 -5.66
C GLN A 180 0.80 -4.64 -4.77
N LEU A 181 0.60 -4.54 -3.45
CA LEU A 181 1.14 -5.50 -2.49
C LEU A 181 0.31 -6.79 -2.51
N LYS A 182 0.99 -7.93 -2.63
CA LYS A 182 0.41 -9.28 -2.59
C LYS A 182 1.28 -10.23 -1.78
N LYS A 183 0.69 -11.39 -1.47
CA LYS A 183 1.35 -12.55 -0.85
C LYS A 183 2.22 -12.21 0.37
N LEU A 184 1.73 -11.30 1.22
CA LEU A 184 2.40 -10.97 2.47
C LEU A 184 2.40 -12.20 3.39
N LYS A 185 3.60 -12.60 3.83
CA LYS A 185 3.85 -13.73 4.70
C LYS A 185 4.83 -13.29 5.78
N ILE A 186 4.60 -13.75 7.01
CA ILE A 186 5.51 -13.55 8.14
C ILE A 186 5.74 -14.90 8.78
N GLY A 187 7.01 -15.29 8.90
CA GLY A 187 7.43 -16.53 9.53
C GLY A 187 7.32 -16.53 11.05
N GLY A 188 7.63 -17.68 11.64
CA GLY A 188 7.90 -17.81 13.06
C GLY A 188 9.19 -17.08 13.47
N TYR A 189 9.44 -16.99 14.78
CA TYR A 189 10.71 -16.49 15.27
C TYR A 189 11.86 -17.42 14.88
N GLN A 190 12.99 -16.81 14.57
CA GLN A 190 14.30 -17.40 14.34
C GLN A 190 15.29 -16.67 15.25
N GLU A 191 16.40 -17.31 15.54
CA GLU A 191 17.48 -16.75 16.37
C GLU A 191 18.75 -16.69 15.53
N SER A 192 19.44 -15.55 15.54
CA SER A 192 20.73 -15.40 14.87
C SER A 192 21.84 -16.14 15.63
N SER A 193 23.03 -16.22 15.02
CA SER A 193 24.26 -16.69 15.68
C SER A 193 24.65 -15.85 16.91
N THR A 194 24.06 -14.66 17.04
CA THR A 194 24.30 -13.68 18.12
C THR A 194 23.16 -13.62 19.14
N GLY A 195 22.17 -14.52 19.07
CA GLY A 195 21.05 -14.57 20.01
C GLY A 195 19.94 -13.55 19.75
N VAL A 196 19.98 -12.82 18.64
CA VAL A 196 18.94 -11.84 18.27
C VAL A 196 17.76 -12.57 17.65
N LEU A 197 16.59 -12.41 18.27
CA LEU A 197 15.33 -12.96 17.74
C LEU A 197 14.79 -12.09 16.60
N TYR A 198 14.50 -12.72 15.47
CA TYR A 198 13.90 -12.08 14.30
C TYR A 198 12.85 -12.97 13.63
N ARG A 199 12.12 -12.44 12.67
CA ARG A 199 11.19 -13.15 11.79
C ARG A 199 11.50 -12.81 10.35
N GLU A 200 11.41 -13.79 9.46
CA GLU A 200 11.44 -13.52 8.03
C GLU A 200 10.06 -13.03 7.57
N MET A 201 10.00 -11.83 7.02
CA MET A 201 8.84 -11.30 6.34
C MET A 201 9.09 -11.28 4.84
N SER A 202 8.11 -11.72 4.06
CA SER A 202 8.18 -11.68 2.60
C SER A 202 6.87 -11.15 2.00
N PHE A 203 6.95 -10.41 0.90
CA PHE A 203 5.78 -10.00 0.12
C PHE A 203 6.16 -9.78 -1.34
N GLU A 204 5.16 -9.71 -2.21
CA GLU A 204 5.32 -9.42 -3.62
C GLU A 204 4.72 -8.04 -3.95
N LEU A 205 5.42 -7.25 -4.75
CA LEU A 205 4.88 -6.05 -5.39
C LEU A 205 4.64 -6.36 -6.86
N HIS A 206 3.36 -6.45 -7.24
CA HIS A 206 2.97 -6.64 -8.62
C HIS A 206 2.82 -5.29 -9.30
N GLN A 207 3.56 -5.09 -10.38
CA GLN A 207 3.44 -3.92 -11.22
C GLN A 207 2.27 -4.06 -12.20
N ASN A 208 1.58 -2.95 -12.47
CA ASN A 208 0.66 -2.81 -13.58
C ASN A 208 1.08 -1.54 -14.34
N PRO A 209 1.50 -1.66 -15.61
CA PRO A 209 2.01 -0.52 -16.39
C PRO A 209 0.94 0.54 -16.68
N ASN A 210 -0.34 0.18 -16.58
CA ASN A 210 -1.42 1.14 -16.70
C ASN A 210 -1.74 1.72 -15.31
N THR A 211 -2.41 0.92 -14.49
CA THR A 211 -2.78 1.27 -13.12
C THR A 211 -3.57 0.11 -12.49
N TRP A 212 -3.49 -0.04 -11.18
CA TRP A 212 -4.39 -0.93 -10.42
C TRP A 212 -5.76 -0.31 -10.12
N ILE A 213 -6.00 0.92 -10.55
CA ILE A 213 -7.35 1.53 -10.55
C ILE A 213 -8.25 0.75 -11.49
N THR A 214 -9.47 0.46 -11.03
CA THR A 214 -10.45 -0.26 -11.84
C THR A 214 -11.04 0.69 -12.85
N GLN A 215 -10.80 0.42 -14.13
CA GLN A 215 -11.38 1.16 -15.24
C GLN A 215 -12.52 0.34 -15.85
N ILE A 216 -13.72 0.92 -15.87
CA ILE A 216 -14.92 0.28 -16.43
C ILE A 216 -15.51 1.21 -17.48
N TRP A 217 -15.98 0.65 -18.60
CA TRP A 217 -16.69 1.44 -19.61
C TRP A 217 -17.93 2.09 -19.03
N ASN A 218 -18.11 3.38 -19.30
CA ASN A 218 -19.34 4.09 -19.01
C ASN A 218 -20.43 3.56 -19.94
N ARG A 219 -21.16 2.53 -19.48
CA ARG A 219 -22.25 1.91 -20.24
C ARG A 219 -23.42 1.59 -19.33
N GLY A 220 -24.63 1.63 -19.88
CA GLY A 220 -25.84 1.38 -19.11
C GLY A 220 -27.10 1.25 -19.96
N LEU A 221 -28.21 0.98 -19.27
CA LEU A 221 -29.55 0.90 -19.86
C LEU A 221 -30.34 2.21 -19.71
N PHE A 222 -29.71 3.22 -19.11
CA PHE A 222 -30.31 4.51 -18.79
C PHE A 222 -29.34 5.61 -19.19
N GLU A 223 -29.89 6.75 -19.62
CA GLU A 223 -29.12 7.96 -19.91
C GLU A 223 -29.65 9.13 -19.07
N LEU A 224 -28.80 10.14 -18.88
CA LEU A 224 -29.20 11.42 -18.31
C LEU A 224 -29.72 12.34 -19.42
N VAL A 225 -30.95 12.80 -19.30
CA VAL A 225 -31.55 13.76 -20.22
C VAL A 225 -31.68 15.10 -19.51
N ARG A 226 -31.09 16.13 -20.12
CA ARG A 226 -31.15 17.51 -19.67
C ARG A 226 -32.29 18.20 -20.40
N THR A 227 -33.26 18.75 -19.68
CA THR A 227 -34.39 19.46 -20.27
C THR A 227 -34.57 20.79 -19.58
N ARG A 228 -34.71 21.87 -20.35
CA ARG A 228 -35.14 23.16 -19.82
C ARG A 228 -36.64 23.15 -19.63
N VAL A 229 -37.08 23.35 -18.40
CA VAL A 229 -38.50 23.48 -18.05
C VAL A 229 -38.75 24.81 -17.35
N PRO A 230 -39.96 25.37 -17.42
CA PRO A 230 -40.31 26.54 -16.62
C PRO A 230 -40.04 26.29 -15.13
N ALA A 231 -39.49 27.27 -14.42
CA ALA A 231 -39.20 27.18 -12.97
C ALA A 231 -40.46 26.85 -12.15
N THR A 232 -41.63 27.27 -12.62
CA THR A 232 -42.94 26.94 -12.05
C THR A 232 -43.26 25.44 -12.09
N SER A 233 -42.81 24.71 -13.13
CA SER A 233 -43.04 23.26 -13.29
C SER A 233 -42.28 22.40 -12.28
N VAL A 234 -41.31 22.99 -11.57
CA VAL A 234 -40.55 22.34 -10.49
C VAL A 234 -40.73 23.04 -9.15
N GLY A 235 -41.71 23.93 -9.03
CA GLY A 235 -42.07 24.60 -7.78
C GLY A 235 -41.05 25.61 -7.26
N LEU A 236 -40.18 26.15 -8.13
CA LEU A 236 -39.10 27.05 -7.71
C LEU A 236 -39.52 28.53 -7.68
N GLU A 237 -40.60 28.93 -8.35
CA GLU A 237 -41.06 30.34 -8.35
C GLU A 237 -42.59 30.48 -8.47
N ASN A 238 -43.12 31.55 -7.87
CA ASN A 238 -44.47 32.04 -8.14
C ASN A 238 -44.41 33.00 -9.35
N PRO A 239 -45.20 32.79 -10.41
CA PRO A 239 -45.13 33.63 -11.60
C PRO A 239 -45.52 35.07 -11.26
N VAL A 240 -44.63 36.02 -11.56
CA VAL A 240 -44.95 37.45 -11.57
C VAL A 240 -45.75 37.74 -12.85
N PRO A 241 -46.93 38.39 -12.78
CA PRO A 241 -47.68 38.78 -13.96
C PRO A 241 -46.80 39.61 -14.91
N ASP A 242 -46.84 39.28 -16.21
CA ASP A 242 -46.13 39.97 -17.31
C ASP A 242 -44.59 39.85 -17.34
N ALA A 243 -43.97 39.07 -16.45
CA ALA A 243 -42.55 38.74 -16.54
C ALA A 243 -42.31 37.43 -17.32
N PRO A 244 -41.25 37.33 -18.15
CA PRO A 244 -40.87 36.07 -18.77
C PRO A 244 -40.53 35.03 -17.68
N VAL A 245 -41.19 33.87 -17.72
CA VAL A 245 -40.96 32.78 -16.75
C VAL A 245 -39.54 32.24 -16.97
N PRO A 246 -38.66 32.26 -15.94
CA PRO A 246 -37.33 31.71 -16.09
C PRO A 246 -37.42 30.20 -16.30
N THR A 247 -36.56 29.68 -17.18
CA THR A 247 -36.38 28.25 -17.37
C THR A 247 -35.22 27.75 -16.53
N VAL A 248 -35.41 26.59 -15.91
CA VAL A 248 -34.35 25.87 -15.19
C VAL A 248 -34.03 24.57 -15.91
N GLU A 249 -32.77 24.16 -15.85
CA GLU A 249 -32.32 22.88 -16.37
C GLU A 249 -32.61 21.79 -15.35
N VAL A 250 -33.31 20.74 -15.77
CA VAL A 250 -33.60 19.56 -14.96
C VAL A 250 -32.92 18.37 -15.60
N ILE A 251 -32.22 17.58 -14.79
CA ILE A 251 -31.57 16.34 -15.19
C ILE A 251 -32.47 15.18 -14.79
N LYS A 252 -32.91 14.38 -15.76
CA LYS A 252 -33.72 13.17 -15.53
C LYS A 252 -32.95 11.95 -15.97
N ARG A 253 -33.03 10.88 -15.18
CA ARG A 253 -32.58 9.55 -15.59
C ARG A 253 -33.70 8.89 -16.39
N VAL A 254 -33.45 8.62 -17.66
CA VAL A 254 -34.44 8.07 -18.61
C VAL A 254 -33.98 6.70 -19.09
N ARG A 255 -34.91 5.77 -19.26
CA ARG A 255 -34.63 4.45 -19.85
C ARG A 255 -34.33 4.63 -21.32
N ILE A 256 -33.24 4.04 -21.79
CA ILE A 256 -32.88 4.09 -23.20
C ILE A 256 -33.80 3.19 -24.01
N VAL A 257 -34.25 3.69 -25.16
CA VAL A 257 -35.10 2.98 -26.12
C VAL A 257 -34.40 2.86 -27.48
N ASP A 258 -34.76 1.82 -28.24
CA ASP A 258 -34.39 1.63 -29.63
C ASP A 258 -35.21 2.51 -30.58
N ASP A 259 -35.00 2.34 -31.90
CA ASP A 259 -35.66 3.13 -32.94
C ASP A 259 -37.17 2.88 -33.02
N GLU A 260 -37.66 1.78 -32.45
CA GLU A 260 -39.09 1.44 -32.36
C GLU A 260 -39.71 1.96 -31.05
N GLY A 261 -38.92 2.55 -30.17
CA GLY A 261 -39.35 3.03 -28.86
C GLY A 261 -39.39 1.96 -27.78
N ASN A 262 -38.89 0.75 -28.04
CA ASN A 262 -38.83 -0.32 -27.05
C ASN A 262 -37.58 -0.15 -26.15
N PRO A 263 -37.67 -0.44 -24.84
CA PRO A 263 -36.51 -0.38 -23.96
C PRO A 263 -35.39 -1.32 -24.40
N ILE A 264 -34.17 -0.79 -24.53
CA ILE A 264 -33.02 -1.64 -24.84
C ILE A 264 -32.71 -2.60 -23.69
N THR A 265 -32.24 -3.80 -24.02
CA THR A 265 -31.84 -4.86 -23.06
C THR A 265 -30.33 -4.98 -22.91
N THR A 266 -29.58 -4.51 -23.90
CA THR A 266 -28.11 -4.54 -23.89
C THR A 266 -27.59 -3.16 -23.48
N PRO A 267 -26.65 -3.05 -22.52
CA PRO A 267 -26.07 -1.77 -22.15
C PRO A 267 -25.40 -1.08 -23.35
N THR A 268 -25.62 0.22 -23.50
CA THR A 268 -24.97 1.04 -24.52
C THR A 268 -23.99 2.02 -23.89
N PHE A 269 -23.02 2.49 -24.67
CA PHE A 269 -22.02 3.45 -24.22
C PHE A 269 -22.63 4.82 -23.94
N LEU A 270 -22.07 5.48 -22.94
CA LEU A 270 -22.46 6.80 -22.48
C LEU A 270 -21.25 7.73 -22.50
N ASP A 271 -21.49 8.98 -22.86
CA ASP A 271 -20.50 10.04 -22.84
C ASP A 271 -20.17 10.49 -21.40
N ARG A 272 -19.31 11.50 -21.24
CA ARG A 272 -18.91 12.03 -19.92
C ARG A 272 -20.06 12.65 -19.12
N ASN A 273 -21.16 12.99 -19.79
CA ASN A 273 -22.36 13.56 -19.20
C ASN A 273 -23.42 12.48 -18.87
N GLY A 274 -23.12 11.20 -19.12
CA GLY A 274 -24.04 10.10 -18.92
C GLY A 274 -25.14 10.04 -19.99
N GLN A 275 -24.94 10.65 -21.15
CA GLN A 275 -25.87 10.65 -22.28
C GLN A 275 -25.40 9.64 -23.34
N ARG A 276 -26.32 9.10 -24.16
CA ARG A 276 -25.85 8.41 -25.37
C ARG A 276 -25.18 9.44 -26.29
N PRO A 277 -24.03 9.10 -26.92
CA PRO A 277 -23.38 9.97 -27.89
C PRO A 277 -24.38 10.55 -28.92
N ARG A 278 -24.25 11.85 -29.19
CA ARG A 278 -25.18 12.61 -30.04
C ARG A 278 -24.49 13.11 -31.30
N ILE A 279 -25.26 13.26 -32.37
CA ILE A 279 -24.84 13.91 -33.61
C ILE A 279 -25.29 15.36 -33.55
N TYR A 280 -24.37 16.27 -33.86
CA TYR A 280 -24.64 17.69 -33.97
C TYR A 280 -24.36 18.16 -35.39
N GLU A 281 -25.27 18.94 -35.96
CA GLU A 281 -25.06 19.68 -37.20
C GLU A 281 -24.85 21.16 -36.89
N GLU A 282 -23.96 21.82 -37.63
CA GLU A 282 -23.83 23.26 -37.58
C GLU A 282 -24.83 23.91 -38.53
N ARG A 283 -25.71 24.78 -38.01
CA ARG A 283 -26.57 25.64 -38.82
C ARG A 283 -26.47 27.06 -38.27
N ASP A 284 -26.18 28.01 -39.16
CA ASP A 284 -26.04 29.43 -38.83
C ASP A 284 -25.05 29.73 -37.68
N GLY A 285 -23.96 28.95 -37.59
CA GLY A 285 -22.95 29.09 -36.54
C GLY A 285 -23.35 28.50 -35.18
N GLN A 286 -24.47 27.77 -35.11
CA GLN A 286 -24.94 27.10 -33.91
C GLN A 286 -24.95 25.58 -34.10
N GLN A 287 -24.46 24.84 -33.10
CA GLN A 287 -24.57 23.38 -33.08
C GLN A 287 -25.99 22.98 -32.64
N ILE A 288 -26.63 22.16 -33.47
CA ILE A 288 -27.98 21.64 -33.25
C ILE A 288 -27.89 20.12 -33.14
N GLU A 289 -28.41 19.56 -32.04
CA GLU A 289 -28.55 18.11 -31.89
C GLU A 289 -29.54 17.59 -32.93
N VAL A 290 -29.08 16.72 -33.83
CA VAL A 290 -29.91 16.15 -34.92
C VAL A 290 -30.29 14.69 -34.68
N GLY A 291 -29.63 14.01 -33.74
CA GLY A 291 -29.97 12.64 -33.40
C GLY A 291 -28.99 11.96 -32.46
N VAL A 292 -29.30 10.69 -32.17
CA VAL A 292 -28.40 9.79 -31.45
C VAL A 292 -27.41 9.18 -32.43
N LYS A 293 -26.16 9.10 -32.03
CA LYS A 293 -25.12 8.49 -32.85
C LYS A 293 -25.25 6.97 -32.83
N THR A 294 -25.40 6.37 -34.01
CA THR A 294 -25.45 4.91 -34.19
C THR A 294 -24.07 4.31 -34.35
N GLU A 295 -23.20 4.97 -35.13
CA GLU A 295 -21.81 4.57 -35.32
C GLU A 295 -20.92 5.33 -34.32
N LEU A 296 -20.32 4.62 -33.37
CA LEU A 296 -19.50 5.26 -32.33
C LEU A 296 -18.08 5.51 -32.81
N ASP A 297 -17.56 6.70 -32.51
CA ASP A 297 -16.18 7.07 -32.74
C ASP A 297 -15.30 6.71 -31.55
N PRO A 298 -13.98 6.59 -31.74
CA PRO A 298 -13.04 6.29 -30.66
C PRO A 298 -13.11 7.29 -29.50
N THR A 299 -13.55 8.52 -29.75
CA THR A 299 -13.66 9.61 -28.79
C THR A 299 -14.93 9.54 -27.93
N ASP A 300 -15.92 8.74 -28.32
CA ASP A 300 -17.18 8.56 -27.59
C ASP A 300 -17.04 7.59 -26.41
N PHE A 301 -15.99 6.77 -26.40
CA PHE A 301 -15.74 5.80 -25.34
C PHE A 301 -15.15 6.47 -24.10
N VAL A 302 -15.94 6.49 -23.04
CA VAL A 302 -15.54 7.01 -21.74
C VAL A 302 -15.34 5.85 -20.77
N SER A 303 -14.17 5.78 -20.14
CA SER A 303 -13.92 4.92 -18.99
C SER A 303 -14.21 5.68 -17.69
N LEU A 304 -14.78 4.97 -16.72
CA LEU A 304 -14.97 5.41 -15.34
C LEU A 304 -13.90 4.76 -14.49
N GLU A 305 -13.33 5.55 -13.58
CA GLU A 305 -12.26 5.11 -12.69
C GLU A 305 -12.81 4.89 -11.28
N PHE A 306 -12.49 3.73 -10.69
CA PHE A 306 -12.91 3.36 -9.35
C PHE A 306 -11.73 2.88 -8.51
N GLU A 307 -11.54 3.52 -7.36
CA GLU A 307 -10.62 3.07 -6.31
C GLU A 307 -11.24 1.88 -5.55
N THR A 308 -11.15 0.68 -6.13
CA THR A 308 -11.66 -0.55 -5.52
C THR A 308 -10.69 -1.18 -4.51
N LYS A 309 -9.45 -0.68 -4.46
CA LYS A 309 -8.36 -1.17 -3.62
C LYS A 309 -7.98 -0.11 -2.59
N LYS A 310 -7.44 -0.55 -1.45
CA LYS A 310 -6.94 0.37 -0.42
C LYS A 310 -5.71 1.11 -0.94
N VAL A 311 -5.73 2.43 -0.89
CA VAL A 311 -4.59 3.28 -1.25
C VAL A 311 -3.73 3.52 0.01
N ARG A 312 -2.42 3.23 -0.08
CA ARG A 312 -1.49 3.30 1.05
C ARG A 312 -0.11 3.83 0.65
N PRO A 313 0.61 4.51 1.57
CA PRO A 313 1.96 4.98 1.32
C PRO A 313 2.97 3.84 1.34
N PHE A 314 3.58 3.54 0.19
CA PHE A 314 4.55 2.44 0.07
C PHE A 314 5.95 2.81 0.57
N ASN A 315 6.20 4.09 0.86
CA ASN A 315 7.45 4.53 1.52
C ASN A 315 7.59 4.02 2.97
N ARG A 316 6.56 3.39 3.53
CA ARG A 316 6.60 2.72 4.85
C ARG A 316 6.94 1.23 4.76
N LEU A 317 6.99 0.67 3.54
CA LEU A 317 7.42 -0.71 3.34
C LEU A 317 8.94 -0.80 3.54
N PRO A 318 9.47 -1.90 4.09
CA PRO A 318 10.90 -2.08 4.26
C PRO A 318 11.51 -2.48 2.92
N LEU A 319 11.75 -1.48 2.08
CA LEU A 319 12.34 -1.61 0.74
C LEU A 319 13.82 -1.17 0.72
N THR A 320 14.37 -0.88 1.91
CA THR A 320 15.77 -0.53 2.17
C THR A 320 16.31 -1.44 3.25
#